data_AF-A0A7V1GRS1-F1
#
_entry.id   AF-A0A7V1GRS1-F1
#
_cell.length_a   1.000
_cell.length_b   1.000
_cell.length_c   1.000
_cell.angle_alpha   90.00
_cell.angle_beta   90.00
_cell.angle_gamma   90.00
#
_symmetry.space_group_name_H-M   'P 1'
#
loop_
_entity.id
_entity.type
_entity.pdbx_description
1 polymer ?
#
loop_
_entity_poly.entity_id
_entity_poly.type
_entity_poly.pdbx_seq_one_letter_code
_entity_poly.pdbx_strand_id
1 'polypeptide(L)'
;MGLVAYESAALVLEDCRVPAANLLGGESAYEERAGFKGAMQSFNATRPIVAAMALGLARAAFDQAREFLRSQYMLTRSIARYRRFLDKLAWIERKLESGRLLCWHAAYLADMRA
;
A
#
# COMPACT_ATOMS: atom_id res chain seq x y z
N MET A 1 12.28 8.37 9.56
CA MET A 1 11.64 7.41 10.48
C MET A 1 10.85 6.42 9.62
N GLY A 2 11.01 5.10 9.82
CA GLY A 2 10.46 4.06 8.93
C GLY A 2 11.30 3.82 7.66
N LEU A 3 10.96 2.77 6.89
CA LEU A 3 11.51 2.38 5.57
C LEU A 3 13.01 2.73 5.34
N VAL A 4 13.88 2.47 6.32
CA VAL A 4 15.29 2.91 6.30
C VAL A 4 16.10 2.25 5.19
N ALA A 5 15.67 1.07 4.73
CA ALA A 5 16.27 0.38 3.60
C ALA A 5 15.91 0.99 2.23
N TYR A 6 15.00 1.96 2.17
CA TYR A 6 14.61 2.64 0.94
C TYR A 6 15.40 3.95 0.80
N GLU A 7 16.16 4.07 -0.28
CA GLU A 7 16.95 5.28 -0.55
C GLU A 7 16.01 6.44 -0.94
N SER A 8 16.17 7.57 -0.27
CA SER A 8 15.44 8.80 -0.56
C SER A 8 16.43 9.95 -0.61
N ALA A 9 16.43 10.68 -1.72
CA ALA A 9 17.33 11.80 -1.95
C ALA A 9 16.55 12.99 -2.53
N ALA A 10 17.04 14.20 -2.26
CA ALA A 10 16.55 15.41 -2.91
C ALA A 10 17.24 15.57 -4.27
N LEU A 11 16.47 15.88 -5.31
CA LEU A 11 16.99 16.24 -6.62
C LEU A 11 16.88 17.76 -6.80
N VAL A 12 18.00 18.42 -7.09
CA VAL A 12 18.06 19.86 -7.41
C VAL A 12 18.31 20.00 -8.89
N LEU A 13 17.43 20.72 -9.58
CA LEU A 13 17.48 20.95 -11.02
C LEU A 13 17.71 22.45 -11.25
N GLU A 14 18.95 22.90 -11.15
CA GLU A 14 19.37 24.28 -11.40
C GLU A 14 20.11 24.33 -12.75
N ASP A 15 19.66 25.21 -13.65
CA ASP A 15 20.17 25.34 -15.03
C ASP A 15 20.29 24.01 -15.81
N CYS A 16 19.42 23.06 -15.48
CA CYS A 16 19.41 21.73 -16.08
C CYS A 16 18.73 21.75 -17.46
N ARG A 17 19.53 21.88 -18.53
CA ARG A 17 19.04 21.81 -19.91
C ARG A 17 18.57 20.40 -20.26
N VAL A 18 17.29 20.25 -20.56
CA VAL A 18 16.70 19.00 -21.07
C VAL A 18 16.47 19.12 -22.59
N PRO A 19 16.98 18.19 -23.43
CA PRO A 19 16.71 18.19 -24.87
C PRO A 19 15.22 18.04 -25.18
N ALA A 20 14.73 18.71 -26.23
CA ALA A 20 13.32 18.61 -26.66
C ALA A 20 12.89 17.18 -27.00
N ALA A 21 13.82 16.36 -27.51
CA ALA A 21 13.60 14.94 -27.77
C ALA A 21 13.26 14.10 -26.51
N ASN A 22 13.56 14.61 -25.31
CA ASN A 22 13.25 13.96 -24.04
C ASN A 22 11.88 14.38 -23.46
N LEU A 23 11.09 15.17 -24.20
CA LEU A 23 9.73 15.54 -23.80
C LEU A 23 8.80 14.32 -23.89
N LEU A 24 8.42 13.77 -22.74
CA LEU A 24 7.51 12.63 -22.67
C LEU A 24 6.13 13.00 -23.22
N GLY A 25 5.66 12.23 -24.20
CA GLY A 25 4.38 12.48 -24.89
C GLY A 25 4.47 13.45 -26.08
N GLY A 26 5.64 14.06 -26.34
CA GLY A 26 5.85 14.99 -27.44
C GLY A 26 5.22 16.38 -27.22
N GLU A 27 5.41 17.28 -28.20
CA GLU A 27 4.94 18.67 -28.11
C GLU A 27 3.41 18.78 -28.05
N SER A 28 2.67 17.92 -28.75
CA SER A 28 1.20 17.92 -28.73
C SER A 28 0.61 17.62 -27.36
N ALA A 29 1.21 16.69 -26.59
CA ALA A 29 0.78 16.40 -25.23
C ALA A 29 1.06 17.55 -24.25
N TYR A 30 2.04 18.40 -24.57
CA TYR A 30 2.36 19.59 -23.77
C TYR A 30 1.32 20.70 -23.97
N GLU A 31 0.90 20.94 -25.22
CA GLU A 31 -0.14 21.93 -25.54
C GLU A 31 -1.49 21.61 -24.88
N GLU A 32 -1.83 20.32 -24.79
CA GLU A 32 -3.05 19.84 -24.13
C GLU A 32 -2.94 19.78 -22.59
N ARG A 33 -1.78 20.13 -22.01
CA ARG A 33 -1.47 19.95 -20.57
C ARG A 33 -1.71 18.52 -20.07
N ALA A 34 -1.47 17.52 -20.92
CA ALA A 34 -1.77 16.12 -20.65
C ALA A 34 -0.87 15.48 -19.58
N GLY A 35 0.22 16.15 -19.16
CA GLY A 35 1.18 15.64 -18.17
C GLY A 35 0.55 15.22 -16.84
N PHE A 36 -0.46 15.95 -16.34
CA PHE A 36 -1.18 15.55 -15.12
C PHE A 36 -1.95 14.25 -15.31
N LYS A 37 -2.62 14.08 -16.46
CA LYS A 37 -3.40 12.88 -16.78
C LYS A 37 -2.49 11.66 -16.90
N GLY A 38 -1.32 11.81 -17.53
CA GLY A 38 -0.30 10.76 -17.59
C GLY A 38 0.19 10.34 -16.21
N ALA A 39 0.53 11.30 -15.34
CA ALA A 39 0.92 11.01 -13.96
C ALA A 39 -0.19 10.27 -13.18
N MET A 40 -1.44 10.70 -13.33
CA MET A 40 -2.58 10.04 -12.67
C MET A 40 -2.82 8.61 -13.16
N GLN A 41 -2.55 8.30 -14.44
CA GLN A 41 -2.62 6.93 -14.94
C GLN A 41 -1.61 6.03 -14.23
N SER A 42 -0.34 6.47 -14.10
CA SER A 42 0.68 5.73 -13.36
C SER A 42 0.33 5.56 -11.88
N PHE A 43 -0.20 6.60 -11.23
CA PHE A 43 -0.65 6.48 -9.84
C PHE A 43 -1.84 5.52 -9.69
N ASN A 44 -2.78 5.54 -10.61
CA ASN A 44 -3.91 4.61 -10.57
C ASN A 44 -3.48 3.15 -10.74
N ALA A 45 -2.50 2.89 -11.63
CA ALA A 45 -1.95 1.55 -11.84
C ALA A 45 -1.16 1.03 -10.61
N THR A 46 -0.48 1.91 -9.88
CA THR A 46 0.36 1.52 -8.74
C THR A 46 -0.40 1.36 -7.42
N ARG A 47 -1.59 1.97 -7.27
CA ARG A 47 -2.39 1.89 -6.03
C ARG A 47 -2.72 0.47 -5.57
N PRO A 48 -3.18 -0.46 -6.42
CA PRO A 48 -3.43 -1.85 -6.02
C PRO A 48 -2.16 -2.55 -5.49
N ILE A 49 -1.00 -2.25 -6.08
CA ILE A 49 0.29 -2.81 -5.67
C ILE A 49 0.65 -2.34 -4.26
N VAL A 50 0.52 -1.04 -4.00
CA VAL A 50 0.77 -0.47 -2.66
C VAL A 50 -0.21 -1.04 -1.62
N ALA A 51 -1.48 -1.23 -2.00
CA ALA A 51 -2.47 -1.87 -1.12
C ALA A 51 -2.09 -3.32 -0.78
N ALA A 52 -1.62 -4.09 -1.76
CA ALA A 52 -1.14 -5.46 -1.55
C ALA A 52 0.05 -5.51 -0.58
N MET A 53 1.01 -4.60 -0.71
CA MET A 53 2.14 -4.47 0.22
C MET A 53 1.64 -4.19 1.65
N ALA A 54 0.74 -3.21 1.81
CA ALA A 54 0.19 -2.86 3.12
C ALA A 54 -0.56 -4.03 3.78
N LEU A 55 -1.31 -4.81 3.00
CA LEU A 55 -1.99 -6.02 3.48
C LEU A 55 -1.01 -7.10 3.93
N GLY A 56 0.09 -7.30 3.19
CA GLY A 56 1.15 -8.23 3.59
C GLY A 56 1.78 -7.86 4.93
N LEU A 57 2.13 -6.59 5.13
CA LEU A 57 2.66 -6.09 6.41
C LEU A 57 1.65 -6.25 7.55
N ALA A 58 0.40 -5.86 7.31
CA ALA A 58 -0.65 -5.95 8.32
C ALA A 58 -0.95 -7.41 8.70
N ARG A 59 -0.87 -8.34 7.74
CA ARG A 59 -1.00 -9.78 8.00
C ARG A 59 0.15 -10.31 8.85
N ALA A 60 1.40 -9.96 8.53
CA ALA A 60 2.56 -10.37 9.31
C ALA A 60 2.46 -9.85 10.77
N ALA A 61 2.08 -8.59 10.94
CA ALA A 61 1.87 -8.00 12.27
C ALA A 61 0.74 -8.71 13.05
N PHE A 62 -0.37 -9.05 12.37
CA PHE A 62 -1.47 -9.80 12.98
C PHE A 62 -1.05 -11.20 13.44
N ASP A 63 -0.32 -11.94 12.60
CA ASP A 63 0.16 -13.28 12.93
C ASP A 63 1.12 -13.24 14.13
N GLN A 64 2.04 -12.27 14.16
CA GLN A 64 2.96 -12.09 15.28
C GLN A 64 2.24 -11.70 16.58
N ALA A 65 1.25 -10.80 16.50
CA ALA A 65 0.44 -10.42 17.66
C ALA A 65 -0.38 -11.59 18.22
N ARG A 66 -0.94 -12.43 17.33
CA ARG A 66 -1.70 -13.62 17.71
C ARG A 66 -0.82 -14.66 18.41
N GLU A 67 0.39 -14.89 17.91
CA GLU A 67 1.33 -15.83 18.51
C GLU A 67 1.84 -15.35 19.87
N PHE A 68 2.14 -14.05 19.98
CA PHE A 68 2.51 -13.43 21.25
C PHE A 68 1.41 -13.62 22.32
N LEU A 69 0.14 -13.42 21.94
CA LEU A 69 -0.98 -13.59 22.86
C LEU A 69 -1.16 -15.07 23.30
N ARG A 70 -0.93 -16.03 22.40
CA ARG A 70 -1.00 -17.46 22.72
C ARG A 70 0.07 -17.90 23.71
N SER A 71 1.30 -17.41 23.56
CA SER A 71 2.43 -17.81 24.40
C SER A 71 2.43 -17.16 25.80
N GLN A 72 2.00 -15.90 25.90
CA GLN A 72 2.03 -15.14 27.17
C GLN A 72 0.79 -15.37 28.05
N TYR A 73 -0.36 -15.69 27.46
CA TYR A 73 -1.60 -15.90 28.21
C TYR A 73 -1.97 -17.38 28.17
N MET A 74 -1.39 -18.17 29.08
CA MET A 74 -1.91 -19.52 29.36
C MET A 74 -3.40 -19.41 29.69
N LEU A 75 -4.22 -20.16 28.96
CA LEU A 75 -5.69 -20.18 28.92
C LEU A 75 -6.39 -20.53 30.26
N THR A 76 -5.81 -20.22 31.41
CA THR A 76 -6.24 -20.75 32.70
C THR A 76 -7.28 -19.90 33.43
N ARG A 77 -7.59 -18.66 32.99
CA ARG A 77 -8.76 -17.93 33.50
C ARG A 77 -9.28 -16.86 32.53
N SER A 78 -10.60 -16.83 32.37
CA SER A 78 -11.35 -15.79 31.64
C SER A 78 -11.18 -14.42 32.32
N ILE A 79 -10.11 -13.71 31.98
CA ILE A 79 -9.93 -12.31 32.39
C ILE A 79 -10.66 -11.45 31.36
N ALA A 80 -11.52 -10.52 31.80
CA ALA A 80 -12.23 -9.59 30.89
C ALA A 80 -11.30 -8.85 29.92
N ARG A 81 -10.03 -8.63 30.32
CA ARG A 81 -8.95 -8.09 29.49
C ARG A 81 -8.62 -8.99 28.30
N TYR A 82 -8.62 -10.32 28.46
CA TYR A 82 -8.35 -11.27 27.38
C TYR A 82 -9.46 -11.24 26.32
N ARG A 83 -10.73 -11.12 26.74
CA ARG A 83 -11.85 -10.98 25.81
C ARG A 83 -11.69 -9.76 24.91
N ARG A 84 -11.26 -8.62 25.46
CA ARG A 84 -11.01 -7.39 24.67
C ARG A 84 -9.93 -7.58 23.60
N PHE A 85 -8.86 -8.32 23.92
CA PHE A 85 -7.82 -8.63 22.93
C PHE A 85 -8.34 -9.54 21.81
N LEU A 86 -9.14 -10.56 22.14
CA LEU A 86 -9.76 -11.42 21.14
C LEU A 86 -10.72 -10.64 20.23
N ASP A 87 -11.57 -9.77 20.80
CA ASP A 87 -12.48 -8.93 20.01
C ASP A 87 -11.71 -7.99 19.07
N LYS A 88 -10.56 -7.46 19.53
CA LYS A 88 -9.67 -6.63 18.70
C LYS A 88 -9.02 -7.43 17.58
N LEU A 89 -8.50 -8.62 17.86
CA LEU A 89 -7.95 -9.51 16.83
C LEU A 89 -9.01 -9.87 15.79
N ALA A 90 -10.21 -10.27 16.22
CA ALA A 90 -11.31 -10.58 15.31
C ALA A 90 -11.70 -9.38 14.44
N TRP A 91 -11.64 -8.16 14.98
CA TRP A 91 -11.86 -6.95 14.18
C TRP A 91 -10.76 -6.71 13.14
N ILE A 92 -9.49 -6.89 13.50
CA ILE A 92 -8.36 -6.76 12.58
C ILE A 92 -8.44 -7.81 11.47
N GLU A 93 -8.74 -9.06 11.83
CA GLU A 93 -8.91 -10.16 10.87
C GLU A 93 -9.99 -9.86 9.83
N ARG A 94 -11.16 -9.38 10.26
CA ARG A 94 -12.22 -8.93 9.34
C ARG A 94 -11.76 -7.81 8.40
N LYS A 95 -10.97 -6.86 8.90
CA LYS A 95 -10.43 -5.75 8.10
C LYS A 95 -9.40 -6.23 7.09
N LEU A 96 -8.51 -7.15 7.48
CA LEU A 96 -7.55 -7.79 6.57
C LEU A 96 -8.27 -8.51 5.45
N GLU A 97 -9.29 -9.32 5.77
CA GLU A 97 -10.02 -10.09 4.78
C GLU A 97 -10.80 -9.19 3.81
N SER A 98 -11.50 -8.18 4.33
CA SER A 98 -12.19 -7.19 3.50
C SER A 98 -11.24 -6.43 2.59
N GLY A 99 -10.09 -5.99 3.14
CA GLY A 99 -9.07 -5.28 2.37
C GLY A 99 -8.44 -6.15 1.29
N ARG A 100 -8.20 -7.43 1.58
CA ARG A 100 -7.66 -8.40 0.63
C ARG A 100 -8.60 -8.61 -0.56
N LEU A 101 -9.89 -8.82 -0.31
CA LEU A 101 -10.89 -8.96 -1.36
C LEU A 101 -11.00 -7.69 -2.22
N LEU A 102 -11.01 -6.51 -1.59
CA LEU A 102 -11.06 -5.23 -2.32
C LEU A 102 -9.79 -5.02 -3.16
N CYS A 103 -8.62 -5.36 -2.64
CA CYS A 103 -7.35 -5.25 -3.35
C CYS A 103 -7.31 -6.16 -4.58
N TRP A 104 -7.75 -7.42 -4.44
CA TRP A 104 -7.82 -8.36 -5.55
C TRP A 104 -8.82 -7.94 -6.60
N HIS A 105 -9.99 -7.45 -6.18
CA HIS A 105 -10.97 -6.91 -7.12
C HIS A 105 -10.41 -5.70 -7.88
N ALA A 106 -9.73 -4.78 -7.20
CA ALA A 106 -9.10 -3.63 -7.84
C ALA A 106 -7.99 -4.04 -8.83
N ALA A 107 -7.17 -5.04 -8.48
CA ALA A 107 -6.16 -5.59 -9.38
C ALA A 107 -6.79 -6.24 -10.62
N TYR A 108 -7.83 -7.05 -10.44
CA TYR A 108 -8.57 -7.66 -11.55
C TYR A 108 -9.17 -6.61 -12.51
N LEU A 109 -9.78 -5.55 -11.98
CA LEU A 109 -10.30 -4.45 -12.80
C LEU A 109 -9.19 -3.68 -13.53
N ALA A 110 -7.98 -3.63 -12.95
CA ALA A 110 -6.83 -3.01 -13.60
C ALA A 110 -6.31 -3.88 -14.75
N ASP A 111 -6.21 -5.20 -14.55
CA ASP A 111 -5.80 -6.16 -15.58
C ASP A 111 -6.78 -6.20 -16.76
N MET A 112 -8.09 -6.15 -16.51
CA MET A 112 -9.09 -6.10 -17.58
C MET A 112 -9.09 -4.80 -18.40
N ARG A 113 -8.42 -3.74 -17.92
CA ARG A 113 -8.29 -2.46 -18.63
C ARG A 113 -7.02 -2.38 -19.47
N ALA A 114 -6.09 -3.33 -19.32
CA ALA A 114 -4.91 -3.47 -20.17
C ALA A 114 -5.28 -4.12 -21.51
#